data_AF-A0A815IRY0-F1
#
_entry.id   AF-A0A815IRY0-F1
#
_cell.length_a   1.000
_cell.length_b   1.000
_cell.length_c   1.000
_cell.angle_alpha   90.00
_cell.angle_beta   90.00
_cell.angle_gamma   90.00
#
_symmetry.space_group_name_H-M   'P 1'
#
loop_
_entity.id
_entity.type
_entity.pdbx_description
1 polymer ?
#
loop_
_entity_poly.entity_id
_entity_poly.type
_entity_poly.pdbx_seq_one_letter_code
_entity_poly.pdbx_strand_id
1 'polypeptide(L)'
;IIEAEALLLEQKRLSDNNDVNKSTSAEIKTKFYTLIPHNTIFEVNLNDQKILREKMDLCQMLQDMLTVNEMTCWNTKASIEAKYRSLKCYINTVDKDTFEYKKISEMIYSTTNINEQVIIHNIFDLTRQTERINFKSNVHNQSLLFHGSKYSNFLGILSRGLLMPKILVNEEGGSRTDIGHLGYGLYFSDSVSTSLQYTVKSNQNDKRLLCMCNVALGNSANYYSYSYNLTQPPDEYHSVHGVKMTNENRSMFKDNEYVIYNLDQQRLVYLVEVSWKPYDTVSKVPKILPLIRDQPRMLSDQEISIEVPDIIDDEPIKLAEQDYGLISNSGQQIPLKAFHIRAQLVDITAEVVLYQLYHNKNLQAIEAKYIFPLDEHSTVCGFEAHINNKIIIGVVKEKEQAKKEYREAIQQGHGAYLMDQEQPEVFSVSVGNLPPNCEVVVKITYVCDLPIENDDIVFRIPSKVASWQAKEAIDDHNQTLLPSIGITDVDINQMQFSLKASIQMPYDIQKLFSPTHRVSRKLTDCQAMIELIDNIFDKDFILTITLKTMNLPRMLVETWPNSESKVCVSSTIFDQTSSALWTLSSNQEIYIT
;
A
#
# COMPACT_ATOMS: atom_id res chain seq x y z
N ILE A 1 -24.25 -4.85 5.32
CA ILE A 1 -23.61 -4.33 6.56
C ILE A 1 -24.02 -2.88 6.83
N ILE A 2 -23.92 -1.97 5.85
CA ILE A 2 -24.33 -0.56 5.99
C ILE A 2 -25.75 -0.42 6.57
N GLU A 3 -26.72 -1.18 6.04
CA GLU A 3 -28.09 -1.17 6.57
C GLU A 3 -28.19 -1.68 8.02
N ALA A 4 -27.47 -2.76 8.35
CA ALA A 4 -27.41 -3.28 9.72
C ALA A 4 -26.77 -2.27 10.69
N GLU A 5 -25.76 -1.54 10.25
CA GLU A 5 -25.14 -0.47 11.03
C GLU A 5 -26.10 0.69 11.25
N ALA A 6 -26.81 1.14 10.21
CA ALA A 6 -27.83 2.19 10.32
C ALA A 6 -28.91 1.83 11.36
N LEU A 7 -29.36 0.57 11.37
CA LEU A 7 -30.30 0.06 12.37
C LEU A 7 -29.74 0.11 13.80
N LEU A 8 -28.46 -0.23 14.01
CA LEU A 8 -27.83 -0.11 15.33
C LEU A 8 -27.67 1.34 15.76
N LEU A 9 -27.37 2.26 14.84
CA LEU A 9 -27.31 3.70 15.11
C LEU A 9 -28.69 4.26 15.48
N GLU A 10 -29.74 3.82 14.80
CA GLU A 10 -31.12 4.17 15.14
C GLU A 10 -31.52 3.64 16.53
N GLN A 11 -31.21 2.37 16.82
CA GLN A 11 -31.44 1.78 18.14
C GLN A 11 -30.69 2.52 19.26
N LYS A 12 -29.46 2.97 18.97
CA LYS A 12 -28.68 3.82 19.88
C LYS A 12 -29.39 5.14 20.16
N ARG A 13 -29.87 5.82 19.12
CA ARG A 13 -30.63 7.08 19.25
C ARG A 13 -31.90 6.92 20.08
N LEU A 14 -32.65 5.84 19.88
CA LEU A 14 -33.86 5.54 20.66
C LEU A 14 -33.54 5.29 22.14
N SER A 15 -32.42 4.61 22.40
CA SER A 15 -31.96 4.34 23.77
C SER A 15 -31.50 5.62 24.48
N ASP A 16 -30.81 6.52 23.77
CA ASP A 16 -30.30 7.80 24.31
C ASP A 16 -31.45 8.78 24.65
N ASN A 17 -32.53 8.80 23.86
CA ASN A 17 -33.66 9.73 24.04
C ASN A 17 -34.70 9.26 25.08
N ASN A 18 -34.49 8.13 25.76
CA ASN A 18 -35.52 7.43 26.56
C ASN A 18 -36.84 7.14 25.80
N ASP A 19 -36.84 7.27 24.48
CA ASP A 19 -37.99 7.11 23.61
C ASP A 19 -38.06 5.66 23.11
N VAL A 20 -38.02 4.72 24.05
CA VAL A 20 -38.02 3.28 23.75
C VAL A 20 -39.44 2.85 23.43
N ASN A 21 -39.92 3.21 22.24
CA ASN A 21 -41.11 2.57 21.68
C ASN A 21 -40.79 1.09 21.47
N LYS A 22 -41.37 0.23 22.31
CA LYS A 22 -41.13 -1.22 22.31
C LYS A 22 -41.42 -1.87 20.96
N SER A 23 -42.36 -1.32 20.17
CA SER A 23 -42.66 -1.82 18.82
C SER A 23 -41.50 -1.56 17.86
N THR A 24 -41.00 -0.32 17.83
CA THR A 24 -39.91 0.11 16.93
C THR A 24 -38.59 -0.61 17.27
N SER A 25 -38.24 -0.75 18.55
CA SER A 25 -37.03 -1.48 18.95
C SER A 25 -37.11 -2.98 18.60
N ALA A 26 -38.29 -3.61 18.72
CA ALA A 26 -38.50 -5.00 18.32
C ALA A 26 -38.37 -5.19 16.80
N GLU A 27 -38.86 -4.23 16.00
CA GLU A 27 -38.69 -4.23 14.55
C GLU A 27 -37.22 -4.07 14.16
N ILE A 28 -36.51 -3.11 14.74
CA ILE A 28 -35.06 -2.89 14.51
C ILE A 28 -34.28 -4.15 14.86
N LYS A 29 -34.55 -4.75 16.03
CA LYS A 29 -33.94 -6.00 16.44
C LYS A 29 -34.16 -7.10 15.41
N THR A 30 -35.40 -7.29 14.97
CA THR A 30 -35.75 -8.34 14.01
C THR A 30 -35.01 -8.11 12.69
N LYS A 31 -35.08 -6.90 12.13
CA LYS A 31 -34.39 -6.55 10.88
C LYS A 31 -32.87 -6.74 10.98
N PHE A 32 -32.25 -6.31 12.08
CA PHE A 32 -30.82 -6.48 12.29
C PHE A 32 -30.39 -7.95 12.26
N TYR A 33 -31.08 -8.82 13.01
CA TYR A 33 -30.76 -10.25 13.05
C TYR A 33 -31.13 -11.00 11.77
N THR A 34 -32.03 -10.46 10.95
CA THR A 34 -32.27 -10.94 9.58
C THR A 34 -31.11 -10.57 8.65
N LEU A 35 -30.59 -9.35 8.73
CA LEU A 35 -29.50 -8.86 7.87
C LEU A 35 -28.15 -9.48 8.22
N ILE A 36 -27.87 -9.65 9.51
CA ILE A 36 -26.65 -10.30 10.02
C ILE A 36 -27.06 -11.58 10.75
N PRO A 37 -27.04 -12.74 10.08
CA PRO A 37 -27.43 -14.02 10.70
C PRO A 37 -26.54 -14.36 11.90
N HIS A 38 -27.17 -14.73 13.01
CA HIS A 38 -26.49 -15.17 14.22
C HIS A 38 -26.90 -16.61 14.56
N ASN A 39 -25.98 -17.39 15.10
CA ASN A 39 -26.27 -18.79 15.47
C ASN A 39 -27.22 -18.91 16.69
N THR A 40 -27.31 -17.85 17.49
CA THR A 40 -28.23 -17.70 18.64
C THR A 40 -29.13 -16.50 18.41
N ILE A 41 -30.35 -16.76 17.91
CA ILE A 41 -31.26 -15.71 17.41
C ILE A 41 -32.10 -15.05 18.52
N PHE A 42 -32.22 -15.65 19.72
CA PHE A 42 -33.41 -15.36 20.56
C PHE A 42 -33.24 -14.59 21.87
N GLU A 43 -32.05 -14.40 22.45
CA GLU A 43 -31.96 -13.83 23.83
C GLU A 43 -31.25 -12.48 23.97
N VAL A 44 -30.73 -11.91 22.89
CA VAL A 44 -29.86 -10.74 23.01
C VAL A 44 -30.69 -9.45 22.88
N ASN A 45 -30.72 -8.64 23.94
CA ASN A 45 -31.45 -7.37 24.01
C ASN A 45 -30.58 -6.23 23.46
N LEU A 46 -30.92 -5.66 22.30
CA LEU A 46 -30.17 -4.53 21.70
C LEU A 46 -30.31 -3.21 22.50
N ASN A 47 -31.19 -3.15 23.51
CA ASN A 47 -31.25 -2.03 24.44
C ASN A 47 -30.10 -2.06 25.47
N ASP A 48 -29.40 -3.20 25.62
CA ASP A 48 -28.19 -3.26 26.44
C ASP A 48 -27.04 -2.57 25.67
N GLN A 49 -26.50 -1.50 26.26
CA GLN A 49 -25.45 -0.70 25.65
C GLN A 49 -24.15 -1.48 25.38
N LYS A 50 -23.84 -2.50 26.18
CA LYS A 50 -22.68 -3.35 25.96
C LYS A 50 -22.90 -4.24 24.75
N ILE A 51 -24.07 -4.87 24.67
CA ILE A 51 -24.48 -5.69 23.53
C ILE A 51 -24.50 -4.85 22.24
N LEU A 52 -25.10 -3.66 22.30
CA LEU A 52 -25.18 -2.76 21.15
C LEU A 52 -23.80 -2.43 20.60
N ARG A 53 -22.83 -2.14 21.48
CA ARG A 53 -21.43 -1.93 21.10
C ARG A 53 -20.79 -3.17 20.51
N GLU A 54 -20.98 -4.34 21.12
CA GLU A 54 -20.46 -5.60 20.55
C GLU A 54 -21.01 -5.85 19.14
N LYS A 55 -22.26 -5.44 18.85
CA LYS A 55 -22.83 -5.52 17.50
C LYS A 55 -22.28 -4.47 16.55
N MET A 56 -22.02 -3.25 17.01
CA MET A 56 -21.34 -2.22 16.19
C MET A 56 -19.90 -2.63 15.86
N ASP A 57 -19.14 -3.14 16.84
CA ASP A 57 -17.81 -3.74 16.67
C ASP A 57 -17.85 -4.87 15.64
N LEU A 58 -18.88 -5.74 15.71
CA LEU A 58 -19.08 -6.82 14.75
C LEU A 58 -19.30 -6.28 13.33
N CYS A 59 -20.15 -5.27 13.14
CA CYS A 59 -20.34 -4.65 11.83
C CYS A 59 -19.04 -4.06 11.27
N GLN A 60 -18.25 -3.40 12.12
CA GLN A 60 -16.94 -2.86 11.72
C GLN A 60 -15.95 -3.98 11.34
N MET A 61 -15.89 -5.05 12.14
CA MET A 61 -15.03 -6.20 11.84
C MET A 61 -15.45 -6.88 10.53
N LEU A 62 -16.75 -6.98 10.27
CA LEU A 62 -17.26 -7.51 9.00
C LEU A 62 -16.86 -6.59 7.84
N GLN A 63 -16.97 -5.26 7.98
CA GLN A 63 -16.48 -4.30 6.97
C GLN A 63 -14.98 -4.48 6.70
N ASP A 64 -14.17 -4.55 7.77
CA ASP A 64 -12.72 -4.73 7.66
C ASP A 64 -12.39 -6.04 6.93
N MET A 65 -13.09 -7.13 7.26
CA MET A 65 -13.00 -8.41 6.55
C MET A 65 -13.43 -8.30 5.09
N LEU A 66 -14.51 -7.57 4.77
CA LEU A 66 -14.93 -7.38 3.38
C LEU A 66 -13.86 -6.63 2.59
N THR A 67 -13.37 -5.50 3.11
CA THR A 67 -12.36 -4.68 2.43
C THR A 67 -11.09 -5.47 2.15
N VAL A 68 -10.61 -6.27 3.12
CA VAL A 68 -9.44 -7.13 2.93
C VAL A 68 -9.73 -8.27 1.95
N ASN A 69 -10.91 -8.89 2.03
CA ASN A 69 -11.25 -10.02 1.17
C ASN A 69 -11.58 -9.60 -0.26
N GLU A 70 -12.16 -8.41 -0.48
CA GLU A 70 -12.37 -7.82 -1.80
C GLU A 70 -11.04 -7.70 -2.54
N MET A 71 -9.97 -7.30 -1.85
CA MET A 71 -8.60 -7.27 -2.41
C MET A 71 -8.05 -8.66 -2.75
N THR A 72 -8.64 -9.73 -2.20
CA THR A 72 -8.33 -11.12 -2.54
C THR A 72 -9.39 -11.78 -3.43
N CYS A 73 -10.31 -11.00 -4.01
CA CYS A 73 -11.44 -11.46 -4.81
C CYS A 73 -12.29 -12.52 -4.08
N TRP A 74 -12.46 -12.38 -2.77
CA TRP A 74 -13.21 -13.30 -1.92
C TRP A 74 -12.68 -14.74 -1.92
N ASN A 75 -11.46 -14.94 -2.43
CA ASN A 75 -10.88 -16.25 -2.53
C ASN A 75 -10.34 -16.69 -1.17
N THR A 76 -11.06 -17.60 -0.52
CA THR A 76 -10.65 -18.17 0.76
C THR A 76 -9.31 -18.91 0.70
N LYS A 77 -8.87 -19.31 -0.50
CA LYS A 77 -7.57 -19.92 -0.81
C LYS A 77 -6.52 -18.93 -1.32
N ALA A 78 -6.74 -17.61 -1.21
CA ALA A 78 -5.73 -16.62 -1.55
C ALA A 78 -4.42 -16.90 -0.78
N SER A 79 -3.29 -16.66 -1.45
CA SER A 79 -1.95 -16.87 -0.87
C SER A 79 -1.76 -15.99 0.37
N ILE A 80 -0.79 -16.37 1.21
CA ILE A 80 -0.47 -15.62 2.42
C ILE A 80 -0.01 -14.21 2.04
N GLU A 81 0.70 -14.09 0.92
CA GLU A 81 1.24 -12.89 0.32
C GLU A 81 0.12 -11.96 -0.14
N ALA A 82 -0.93 -12.49 -0.79
CA ALA A 82 -2.09 -11.69 -1.19
C ALA A 82 -2.83 -11.13 0.03
N LYS A 83 -3.01 -11.95 1.07
CA LYS A 83 -3.61 -11.55 2.35
C LYS A 83 -2.76 -10.52 3.11
N TYR A 84 -1.44 -10.63 3.01
CA TYR A 84 -0.51 -9.67 3.58
C TYR A 84 -0.58 -8.32 2.84
N ARG A 85 -0.58 -8.33 1.50
CA ARG A 85 -0.66 -7.10 0.69
C ARG A 85 -1.97 -6.34 0.89
N SER A 86 -3.09 -7.04 1.10
CA SER A 86 -4.37 -6.38 1.39
C SER A 86 -4.39 -5.66 2.74
N LEU A 87 -3.42 -5.91 3.62
CA LEU A 87 -3.21 -5.11 4.82
C LEU A 87 -2.60 -3.74 4.53
N LYS A 88 -2.03 -3.48 3.34
CA LYS A 88 -1.41 -2.17 3.01
C LYS A 88 -0.47 -1.66 4.12
N CYS A 89 0.18 -2.58 4.82
CA CYS A 89 0.96 -2.37 6.01
C CYS A 89 2.17 -3.28 5.90
N TYR A 90 3.36 -2.69 5.87
CA TYR A 90 4.60 -3.45 5.93
C TYR A 90 4.81 -3.93 7.36
N ILE A 91 5.06 -5.22 7.54
CA ILE A 91 5.27 -5.88 8.82
C ILE A 91 6.58 -6.65 8.73
N ASN A 92 7.63 -6.14 9.37
CA ASN A 92 8.94 -6.77 9.40
C ASN A 92 9.25 -7.31 10.79
N THR A 93 9.86 -8.49 10.89
CA THR A 93 10.32 -9.01 12.19
C THR A 93 11.50 -8.19 12.69
N VAL A 94 11.44 -7.75 13.95
CA VAL A 94 12.59 -7.15 14.62
C VAL A 94 13.43 -8.26 15.25
N ASP A 95 14.69 -8.38 14.83
CA ASP A 95 15.61 -9.39 15.34
C ASP A 95 15.93 -9.15 16.81
N LYS A 96 15.89 -10.23 17.61
CA LYS A 96 16.10 -10.26 19.07
C LYS A 96 17.45 -9.69 19.50
N ASP A 97 18.47 -9.78 18.64
CA ASP A 97 19.81 -9.34 18.97
C ASP A 97 20.00 -7.83 18.78
N THR A 98 19.10 -7.18 18.05
CA THR A 98 19.16 -5.74 17.75
C THR A 98 18.96 -4.88 19.00
N PHE A 99 19.55 -3.68 18.96
CA PHE A 99 19.32 -2.65 19.98
C PHE A 99 17.83 -2.26 20.08
N GLU A 100 17.15 -2.23 18.94
CA GLU A 100 15.73 -1.91 18.85
C GLU A 100 14.86 -2.90 19.63
N TYR A 101 15.05 -4.21 19.42
CA TYR A 101 14.32 -5.23 20.17
C TYR A 101 14.52 -5.10 21.68
N LYS A 102 15.77 -4.89 22.11
CA LYS A 102 16.13 -4.73 23.52
C LYS A 102 15.47 -3.49 24.13
N LYS A 103 15.51 -2.35 23.42
CA LYS A 103 14.87 -1.11 23.84
C LYS A 103 13.37 -1.25 24.01
N ILE A 104 12.68 -1.87 23.04
CA ILE A 104 11.23 -2.09 23.11
C ILE A 104 10.87 -3.05 24.24
N SER A 105 11.64 -4.13 24.39
CA SER A 105 11.45 -5.10 25.46
C SER A 105 11.62 -4.46 26.84
N GLU A 106 12.64 -3.63 27.02
CA GLU A 106 12.86 -2.88 28.26
C GLU A 106 11.69 -1.92 28.56
N MET A 107 11.16 -1.23 27.55
CA MET A 107 10.00 -0.35 27.74
C MET A 107 8.73 -1.13 28.15
N ILE A 108 8.55 -2.35 27.63
CA ILE A 108 7.45 -3.23 28.02
C ILE A 108 7.62 -3.73 29.46
N TYR A 109 8.79 -4.25 29.81
CA TYR A 109 9.05 -4.82 31.12
C TYR A 109 9.06 -3.77 32.24
N SER A 110 9.62 -2.58 31.98
CA SER A 110 9.65 -1.48 32.95
C SER A 110 8.27 -0.91 33.27
N THR A 111 7.29 -1.09 32.39
CA THR A 111 5.92 -0.61 32.55
C THR A 111 4.91 -1.72 32.83
N THR A 112 5.41 -2.92 33.17
CA THR A 112 4.60 -4.07 33.59
C THR A 112 4.43 -4.04 35.12
N ASN A 113 3.20 -4.22 35.60
CA ASN A 113 2.91 -4.33 37.03
C ASN A 113 3.66 -5.51 37.67
N ILE A 114 4.10 -5.35 38.92
CA ILE A 114 4.90 -6.35 39.64
C ILE A 114 4.22 -7.74 39.79
N ASN A 115 2.90 -7.78 39.74
CA ASN A 115 2.10 -9.00 39.86
C ASN A 115 1.78 -9.66 38.50
N GLU A 116 2.24 -9.08 37.40
CA GLU A 116 1.97 -9.52 36.05
C GLU A 116 3.23 -10.14 35.43
N GLN A 117 3.04 -11.22 34.70
CA GLN A 117 4.13 -11.82 33.92
C GLN A 117 3.80 -11.69 32.44
N VAL A 118 4.43 -10.73 31.78
CA VAL A 118 4.36 -10.52 30.33
C VAL A 118 5.52 -11.28 29.68
N ILE A 119 5.21 -12.06 28.65
CA ILE A 119 6.22 -12.77 27.84
C ILE A 119 6.11 -12.27 26.42
N ILE A 120 7.19 -11.69 25.89
CA ILE A 120 7.29 -11.22 24.52
C ILE A 120 7.68 -12.41 23.63
N HIS A 121 6.89 -12.70 22.61
CA HIS A 121 7.19 -13.75 21.62
C HIS A 121 7.89 -13.16 20.42
N ASN A 122 7.28 -12.12 19.84
CA ASN A 122 7.74 -11.46 18.62
C ASN A 122 7.47 -9.95 18.71
N ILE A 123 8.36 -9.17 18.11
CA ILE A 123 8.19 -7.75 17.86
C ILE A 123 8.27 -7.56 16.36
N PHE A 124 7.31 -6.84 15.81
CA PHE A 124 7.27 -6.48 14.40
C PHE A 124 7.33 -4.97 14.25
N ASP A 125 8.17 -4.49 13.33
CA ASP A 125 8.14 -3.12 12.83
C ASP A 125 6.97 -2.97 11.85
N LEU A 126 6.20 -1.91 12.02
CA LEU A 126 5.03 -1.59 11.22
C LEU A 126 5.27 -0.30 10.45
N THR A 127 5.06 -0.36 9.14
CA THR A 127 5.03 0.84 8.30
C THR A 127 3.74 0.87 7.47
N ARG A 128 2.86 1.82 7.78
CA ARG A 128 1.70 2.18 6.95
C ARG A 128 2.00 3.47 6.20
N GLN A 129 2.04 3.41 4.86
CA GLN A 129 2.46 4.54 4.05
C GLN A 129 1.53 5.76 4.22
N THR A 130 0.21 5.53 4.27
CA THR A 130 -0.78 6.59 4.49
C THR A 130 -0.56 7.32 5.82
N GLU A 131 -0.26 6.59 6.90
CA GLU A 131 0.03 7.22 8.19
C GLU A 131 1.37 7.95 8.17
N ARG A 132 2.38 7.40 7.50
CA ARG A 132 3.70 8.04 7.39
C ARG A 132 3.63 9.39 6.68
N ILE A 133 2.81 9.50 5.62
CA ILE A 133 2.61 10.75 4.86
C ILE A 133 1.78 11.76 5.66
N ASN A 134 0.69 11.31 6.27
CA ASN A 134 -0.24 12.22 6.96
C ASN A 134 0.23 12.63 8.37
N PHE A 135 1.17 11.89 8.97
CA PHE A 135 1.60 12.13 10.35
C PHE A 135 2.08 13.57 10.56
N LYS A 136 1.47 14.26 11.53
CA LYS A 136 1.79 15.63 11.96
C LYS A 136 3.13 15.69 12.70
N SER A 137 4.20 15.48 11.94
CA SER A 137 5.58 15.49 12.42
C SER A 137 6.01 16.87 12.96
N ASN A 138 5.31 17.93 12.59
CA ASN A 138 5.52 19.29 13.09
C ASN A 138 4.97 19.52 14.52
N VAL A 139 4.09 18.65 15.03
CA VAL A 139 3.63 18.71 16.41
C VAL A 139 4.74 18.14 17.30
N HIS A 140 5.20 18.94 18.27
CA HIS A 140 6.22 18.57 19.24
C HIS A 140 5.71 17.52 20.25
N ASN A 141 6.57 17.09 21.18
CA ASN A 141 6.22 16.11 22.21
C ASN A 141 5.67 14.80 21.61
N GLN A 142 6.50 14.15 20.79
CA GLN A 142 6.18 12.85 20.20
C GLN A 142 6.64 11.73 21.14
N SER A 143 5.72 10.82 21.45
CA SER A 143 5.94 9.74 22.40
C SER A 143 5.49 8.41 21.81
N LEU A 144 6.26 7.35 22.08
CA LEU A 144 5.88 5.99 21.73
C LEU A 144 4.97 5.44 22.84
N LEU A 145 3.69 5.26 22.54
CA LEU A 145 2.66 4.87 23.50
C LEU A 145 1.94 3.58 23.10
N PHE A 146 1.36 2.89 24.07
CA PHE A 146 0.68 1.61 23.89
C PHE A 146 -0.80 1.79 23.52
N HIS A 147 -1.28 0.93 22.63
CA HIS A 147 -2.70 0.79 22.30
C HIS A 147 -3.09 -0.70 22.29
N GLY A 148 -4.04 -1.07 23.15
CA GLY A 148 -4.58 -2.43 23.24
C GLY A 148 -5.90 -2.57 22.48
N SER A 149 -6.06 -3.68 21.76
CA SER A 149 -7.31 -4.01 21.08
C SER A 149 -7.56 -5.52 21.07
N LYS A 150 -8.79 -5.94 20.74
CA LYS A 150 -9.13 -7.36 20.57
C LYS A 150 -8.31 -7.93 19.40
N TYR A 151 -7.85 -9.17 19.51
CA TYR A 151 -7.08 -9.83 18.45
C TYR A 151 -7.78 -9.78 17.08
N SER A 152 -9.11 -9.96 17.05
CA SER A 152 -9.94 -9.89 15.84
C SER A 152 -9.92 -8.53 15.13
N ASN A 153 -9.61 -7.45 15.84
CA ASN A 153 -9.62 -6.10 15.29
C ASN A 153 -8.33 -5.76 14.55
N PHE A 154 -7.25 -6.53 14.77
CA PHE A 154 -5.95 -6.24 14.17
C PHE A 154 -5.95 -6.36 12.65
N LEU A 155 -6.86 -7.13 12.05
CA LEU A 155 -7.03 -7.11 10.61
C LEU A 155 -7.43 -5.71 10.11
N GLY A 156 -8.40 -5.08 10.76
CA GLY A 156 -8.81 -3.70 10.47
C GLY A 156 -7.71 -2.69 10.81
N ILE A 157 -7.11 -2.81 11.99
CA ILE A 157 -6.06 -1.86 12.44
C ILE A 157 -4.87 -1.88 11.48
N LEU A 158 -4.43 -3.04 11.00
CA LEU A 158 -3.33 -3.13 10.05
C LEU A 158 -3.74 -2.63 8.66
N SER A 159 -4.93 -3.00 8.17
CA SER A 159 -5.43 -2.60 6.84
C SER A 159 -5.74 -1.11 6.69
N ARG A 160 -6.61 -0.58 7.55
CA ARG A 160 -7.11 0.80 7.47
C ARG A 160 -6.51 1.76 8.51
N GLY A 161 -5.86 1.25 9.55
CA GLY A 161 -5.37 2.07 10.68
C GLY A 161 -6.38 2.14 11.81
N LEU A 162 -6.05 2.88 12.86
CA LEU A 162 -7.00 3.19 13.93
C LEU A 162 -8.16 4.05 13.39
N LEU A 163 -9.36 3.87 13.93
CA LEU A 163 -10.52 4.69 13.57
C LEU A 163 -10.92 5.57 14.75
N MET A 164 -11.31 6.80 14.44
CA MET A 164 -11.98 7.65 15.41
C MET A 164 -13.28 7.01 15.87
N PRO A 165 -13.67 7.20 17.15
CA PRO A 165 -15.02 6.89 17.59
C PRO A 165 -16.04 7.62 16.71
N LYS A 166 -17.09 6.93 16.29
CA LYS A 166 -18.16 7.53 15.46
C LYS A 166 -18.94 8.55 16.32
N ILE A 167 -18.68 9.85 16.09
CA ILE A 167 -19.39 10.95 16.76
C ILE A 167 -20.80 11.02 16.18
N LEU A 168 -21.79 10.70 17.00
CA LEU A 168 -23.18 11.04 16.72
C LEU A 168 -23.49 12.28 17.55
N VAL A 169 -23.53 13.44 16.88
CA VAL A 169 -23.94 14.70 17.50
C VAL A 169 -25.44 14.60 17.79
N ASN A 170 -25.77 14.54 19.08
CA ASN A 170 -27.10 14.93 19.54
C ASN A 170 -26.94 16.27 20.25
N GLU A 171 -27.80 17.24 19.94
CA GLU A 171 -27.81 18.59 20.53
C GLU A 171 -28.26 18.62 21.99
N GLU A 172 -28.62 17.48 22.58
CA GLU A 172 -29.19 17.42 23.92
C GLU A 172 -28.47 16.40 24.80
N GLY A 173 -27.38 16.85 25.43
CA GLY A 173 -27.00 16.58 26.83
C GLY A 173 -27.10 15.18 27.44
N GLY A 174 -27.19 14.10 26.66
CA GLY A 174 -27.30 12.73 27.16
C GLY A 174 -25.97 12.19 27.69
N SER A 175 -25.98 11.68 28.93
CA SER A 175 -24.81 11.05 29.56
C SER A 175 -24.61 9.64 28.98
N ARG A 176 -23.55 9.43 28.18
CA ARG A 176 -23.27 8.16 27.48
C ARG A 176 -22.03 7.45 28.04
N THR A 177 -21.98 6.13 27.87
CA THR A 177 -20.94 5.23 28.43
C THR A 177 -20.03 4.64 27.36
N ASP A 178 -20.22 4.98 26.08
CA ASP A 178 -19.43 4.56 24.90
C ASP A 178 -18.21 5.45 24.62
N ILE A 179 -18.04 6.45 25.49
CA ILE A 179 -16.99 7.43 25.48
C ILE A 179 -15.96 6.97 26.50
N GLY A 180 -14.68 6.96 26.14
CA GLY A 180 -13.65 6.87 27.16
C GLY A 180 -13.76 8.05 28.14
N HIS A 181 -12.99 8.01 29.22
CA HIS A 181 -13.11 8.98 30.31
C HIS A 181 -12.85 10.43 29.90
N LEU A 182 -12.37 10.66 28.68
CA LEU A 182 -11.96 11.96 28.13
C LEU A 182 -12.56 12.20 26.75
N GLY A 183 -13.76 11.70 26.45
CA GLY A 183 -14.42 12.05 25.18
C GLY A 183 -14.10 11.17 23.98
N TYR A 184 -14.40 11.70 22.79
CA TYR A 184 -14.38 11.03 21.49
C TYR A 184 -13.01 11.04 20.82
N GLY A 185 -11.99 10.58 21.54
CA GLY A 185 -10.62 10.50 21.04
C GLY A 185 -10.10 9.08 20.87
N LEU A 186 -8.87 8.99 20.36
CA LEU A 186 -8.06 7.77 20.40
C LEU A 186 -7.25 7.73 21.69
N TYR A 187 -7.30 6.60 22.38
CA TYR A 187 -6.72 6.41 23.70
C TYR A 187 -5.41 5.62 23.62
N PHE A 188 -4.40 6.12 24.33
CA PHE A 188 -3.07 5.55 24.46
C PHE A 188 -2.63 5.56 25.93
N SER A 189 -1.70 4.68 26.28
CA SER A 189 -1.11 4.64 27.62
C SER A 189 0.41 4.56 27.56
N ASP A 190 1.07 5.09 28.58
CA ASP A 190 2.50 4.86 28.83
C ASP A 190 2.75 3.53 29.58
N SER A 191 1.69 2.79 29.91
CA SER A 191 1.72 1.55 30.67
C SER A 191 1.21 0.36 29.87
N VAL A 192 2.06 -0.67 29.71
CA VAL A 192 1.64 -1.95 29.09
C VAL A 192 0.50 -2.59 29.86
N SER A 193 0.57 -2.61 31.20
CA SER A 193 -0.46 -3.25 32.03
C SER A 193 -1.84 -2.59 31.87
N THR A 194 -1.87 -1.29 31.59
CA THR A 194 -3.12 -0.56 31.31
C THR A 194 -3.67 -0.97 29.94
N SER A 195 -2.82 -1.00 28.91
CA SER A 195 -3.25 -1.39 27.56
C SER A 195 -3.61 -2.87 27.43
N LEU A 196 -2.98 -3.78 28.19
CA LEU A 196 -3.27 -5.22 28.16
C LEU A 196 -4.71 -5.56 28.57
N GLN A 197 -5.35 -4.74 29.40
CA GLN A 197 -6.75 -4.91 29.82
C GLN A 197 -7.73 -4.83 28.64
N TYR A 198 -7.33 -4.16 27.56
CA TYR A 198 -8.13 -4.00 26.34
C TYR A 198 -7.80 -5.06 25.28
N THR A 199 -6.85 -5.94 25.55
CA THR A 199 -6.51 -7.06 24.66
C THR A 199 -7.38 -8.27 24.95
N VAL A 200 -7.66 -9.06 23.92
CA VAL A 200 -8.33 -10.37 24.04
C VAL A 200 -7.44 -11.40 23.37
N LYS A 201 -7.23 -12.54 24.05
CA LYS A 201 -6.40 -13.63 23.53
C LYS A 201 -6.97 -14.24 22.25
N SER A 202 -6.09 -14.68 21.37
CA SER A 202 -6.45 -15.46 20.18
C SER A 202 -6.94 -16.84 20.58
N ASN A 203 -8.02 -17.29 19.94
CA ASN A 203 -8.54 -18.65 20.12
C ASN A 203 -7.63 -19.73 19.51
N GLN A 204 -6.65 -19.35 18.69
CA GLN A 204 -5.79 -20.31 17.97
C GLN A 204 -4.51 -20.67 18.73
N ASN A 205 -3.90 -19.70 19.40
CA ASN A 205 -2.57 -19.88 20.01
C ASN A 205 -2.45 -19.28 21.43
N ASP A 206 -3.57 -18.82 22.03
CA ASP A 206 -3.62 -18.17 23.34
C ASP A 206 -2.68 -16.92 23.47
N LYS A 207 -2.25 -16.33 22.35
CA LYS A 207 -1.43 -15.11 22.33
C LYS A 207 -2.28 -13.85 22.16
N ARG A 208 -1.71 -12.70 22.52
CA ARG A 208 -2.32 -11.36 22.41
C ARG A 208 -1.45 -10.49 21.51
N LEU A 209 -2.07 -9.49 20.90
CA LEU A 209 -1.40 -8.46 20.12
C LEU A 209 -1.54 -7.11 20.82
N LEU A 210 -0.46 -6.34 20.82
CA LEU A 210 -0.38 -5.00 21.39
C LEU A 210 0.27 -4.07 20.35
N CYS A 211 -0.34 -2.91 20.09
CA CYS A 211 0.26 -1.89 19.23
C CYS A 211 1.07 -0.91 20.06
N MET A 212 2.17 -0.43 19.47
CA MET A 212 2.93 0.72 19.94
C MET A 212 2.91 1.76 18.84
N CYS A 213 2.44 2.96 19.16
CA CYS A 213 2.16 4.02 18.21
C CYS A 213 3.02 5.23 18.55
N ASN A 214 3.59 5.88 17.54
CA ASN A 214 4.20 7.20 17.72
C ASN A 214 3.07 8.22 17.73
N VAL A 215 2.91 8.93 18.85
CA VAL A 215 1.81 9.85 19.08
C VAL A 215 2.37 11.25 19.30
N ALA A 216 1.98 12.20 18.44
CA ALA A 216 2.34 13.61 18.54
C ALA A 216 1.38 14.33 19.49
N LEU A 217 1.76 14.38 20.77
CA LEU A 217 0.90 14.91 21.84
C LEU A 217 0.88 16.44 21.86
N GLY A 218 1.93 17.12 21.40
CA GLY A 218 2.06 18.57 21.52
C GLY A 218 1.91 19.04 22.96
N ASN A 219 1.20 20.16 23.14
CA ASN A 219 0.74 20.59 24.46
C ASN A 219 -0.46 19.74 24.89
N SER A 220 -0.33 19.01 26.00
CA SER A 220 -1.41 18.21 26.58
C SER A 220 -2.15 18.96 27.69
N ALA A 221 -3.48 18.97 27.63
CA ALA A 221 -4.32 19.51 28.70
C ALA A 221 -4.51 18.45 29.80
N ASN A 222 -4.14 18.78 31.03
CA ASN A 222 -4.22 17.84 32.15
C ASN A 222 -5.63 17.80 32.76
N TYR A 223 -6.18 16.59 32.90
CA TYR A 223 -7.46 16.32 33.55
C TYR A 223 -7.28 15.39 34.73
N TYR A 224 -7.91 15.74 35.86
CA TYR A 224 -7.92 14.97 37.09
C TYR A 224 -9.30 14.33 37.37
N SER A 225 -10.31 14.70 36.59
CA SER A 225 -11.67 14.15 36.61
C SER A 225 -12.10 13.79 35.20
N TYR A 226 -13.06 12.88 35.08
CA TYR A 226 -13.59 12.47 33.79
C TYR A 226 -14.31 13.62 33.07
N SER A 227 -14.14 13.69 31.75
CA SER A 227 -14.79 14.65 30.87
C SER A 227 -15.28 13.94 29.61
N TYR A 228 -16.49 13.41 29.69
CA TYR A 228 -17.05 12.55 28.65
C TYR A 228 -17.47 13.29 27.37
N ASN A 229 -17.62 14.62 27.41
CA ASN A 229 -18.19 15.37 26.27
C ASN A 229 -17.12 15.99 25.35
N LEU A 230 -15.84 15.67 25.55
CA LEU A 230 -14.77 16.23 24.72
C LEU A 230 -14.84 15.63 23.31
N THR A 231 -14.93 16.48 22.29
CA THR A 231 -14.82 16.08 20.87
C THR A 231 -13.51 16.56 20.24
N GLN A 232 -12.82 17.48 20.92
CA GLN A 232 -11.55 18.08 20.53
C GLN A 232 -10.79 18.49 21.81
N PRO A 233 -9.46 18.69 21.77
CA PRO A 233 -8.75 19.24 22.91
C PRO A 233 -9.20 20.70 23.17
N PRO A 234 -9.02 21.23 24.39
CA PRO A 234 -9.23 22.65 24.67
C PRO A 234 -8.36 23.55 23.79
N ASP A 235 -8.79 24.80 23.61
CA ASP A 235 -8.02 25.80 22.87
C ASP A 235 -6.57 25.87 23.39
N GLU A 236 -5.61 26.06 22.49
CA GLU A 236 -4.15 26.07 22.76
C GLU A 236 -3.50 24.70 23.05
N TYR A 237 -4.29 23.63 23.17
CA TYR A 237 -3.82 22.26 23.36
C TYR A 237 -4.02 21.39 22.13
N HIS A 238 -3.20 20.35 22.02
CA HIS A 238 -3.19 19.40 20.90
C HIS A 238 -3.70 18.02 21.31
N SER A 239 -3.67 17.71 22.60
CA SER A 239 -4.11 16.43 23.18
C SER A 239 -4.61 16.64 24.61
N VAL A 240 -5.18 15.58 25.19
CA VAL A 240 -5.66 15.56 26.57
C VAL A 240 -4.95 14.46 27.33
N HIS A 241 -4.57 14.73 28.58
CA HIS A 241 -3.87 13.80 29.47
C HIS A 241 -4.69 13.61 30.75
N GLY A 242 -5.26 12.42 30.93
CA GLY A 242 -5.80 11.95 32.20
C GLY A 242 -4.66 11.61 33.14
N VAL A 243 -4.43 12.47 34.12
CA VAL A 243 -3.26 12.37 35.00
C VAL A 243 -3.50 11.28 36.04
N LYS A 244 -2.60 10.29 36.13
CA LYS A 244 -2.65 9.24 37.13
C LYS A 244 -2.74 9.78 38.56
N MET A 245 -3.53 9.13 39.40
CA MET A 245 -3.60 9.42 40.84
C MET A 245 -2.26 9.11 41.51
N THR A 246 -1.73 10.09 42.24
CA THR A 246 -0.51 9.96 43.05
C THR A 246 -0.80 10.35 44.50
N ASN A 247 0.16 10.16 45.39
CA ASN A 247 0.03 10.63 46.78
C ASN A 247 -0.08 12.17 46.88
N GLU A 248 0.41 12.87 45.86
CA GLU A 248 0.45 14.34 45.81
C GLU A 248 -0.81 14.92 45.16
N ASN A 249 -1.40 14.22 44.19
CA ASN A 249 -2.51 14.71 43.38
C ASN A 249 -3.70 13.75 43.43
N ARG A 250 -4.88 14.27 43.81
CA ARG A 250 -6.13 13.51 43.76
C ARG A 250 -6.65 13.47 42.32
N SER A 251 -6.76 12.27 41.75
CA SER A 251 -7.26 12.04 40.40
C SER A 251 -8.24 10.86 40.35
N MET A 252 -9.16 10.88 39.40
CA MET A 252 -10.04 9.76 39.07
C MET A 252 -9.37 8.71 38.17
N PHE A 253 -8.21 9.03 37.59
CA PHE A 253 -7.48 8.14 36.70
C PHE A 253 -6.52 7.23 37.48
N LYS A 254 -6.64 5.91 37.30
CA LYS A 254 -5.73 4.93 37.94
C LYS A 254 -4.37 4.86 37.27
N ASP A 255 -4.34 5.14 35.97
CA ASP A 255 -3.15 5.16 35.12
C ASP A 255 -3.21 6.40 34.22
N ASN A 256 -2.08 6.76 33.60
CA ASN A 256 -2.08 7.85 32.64
C ASN A 256 -2.82 7.41 31.37
N GLU A 257 -3.74 8.26 30.93
CA GLU A 257 -4.47 8.10 29.67
C GLU A 257 -4.18 9.30 28.77
N TYR A 258 -3.59 9.07 27.60
CA TYR A 258 -3.31 10.11 26.61
C TYR A 258 -4.32 9.99 25.47
N VAL A 259 -4.94 11.11 25.12
CA VAL A 259 -6.05 11.13 24.16
C VAL A 259 -5.81 12.19 23.10
N ILE A 260 -5.87 11.77 21.84
CA ILE A 260 -5.82 12.65 20.66
C ILE A 260 -7.18 12.62 19.95
N TYR A 261 -7.52 13.71 19.26
CA TYR A 261 -8.81 13.85 18.54
C TYR A 261 -8.61 14.03 17.03
N ASN A 262 -7.39 13.81 16.54
CA ASN A 262 -7.03 13.85 15.14
C ASN A 262 -6.20 12.60 14.81
N LEU A 263 -6.59 11.88 13.76
CA LEU A 263 -5.92 10.65 13.32
C LEU A 263 -4.47 10.89 12.88
N ASP A 264 -4.19 12.06 12.34
CA ASP A 264 -2.88 12.42 11.82
C ASP A 264 -1.85 12.69 12.94
N GLN A 265 -2.28 12.72 14.21
CA GLN A 265 -1.38 12.81 15.36
C GLN A 265 -0.83 11.45 15.80
N GLN A 266 -1.14 10.35 15.10
CA GLN A 266 -0.57 9.05 15.42
C GLN A 266 -0.14 8.29 14.16
N ARG A 267 0.84 7.40 14.34
CA ARG A 267 1.13 6.32 13.40
C ARG A 267 1.50 5.05 14.14
N LEU A 268 1.13 3.90 13.58
CA LEU A 268 1.58 2.60 14.06
C LEU A 268 3.10 2.48 13.82
N VAL A 269 3.81 1.90 14.79
CA VAL A 269 5.26 1.69 14.70
C VAL A 269 5.64 0.25 15.04
N TYR A 270 5.10 -0.32 16.11
CA TYR A 270 5.38 -1.71 16.45
C TYR A 270 4.12 -2.50 16.74
N LEU A 271 4.14 -3.78 16.35
CA LEU A 271 3.22 -4.79 16.79
C LEU A 271 3.96 -5.77 17.67
N VAL A 272 3.45 -6.01 18.87
CA VAL A 272 4.07 -6.93 19.83
C VAL A 272 3.14 -8.09 20.09
N GLU A 273 3.66 -9.29 19.88
CA GLU A 273 2.98 -10.54 20.20
C GLU A 273 3.39 -10.98 21.61
N VAL A 274 2.43 -11.07 22.54
CA VAL A 274 2.68 -11.34 23.96
C VAL A 274 1.77 -12.41 24.56
N SER A 275 2.22 -13.02 25.66
CA SER A 275 1.37 -13.78 26.60
C SER A 275 1.38 -13.11 27.98
N TRP A 276 0.29 -13.26 28.74
CA TRP A 276 0.09 -12.52 30.00
C TRP A 276 -0.54 -13.39 31.11
N LYS A 277 0.16 -13.55 32.23
CA LYS A 277 -0.34 -14.26 33.44
C LYS A 277 -0.60 -13.26 34.57
N PRO A 278 -1.58 -13.46 35.48
CA PRO A 278 -2.21 -14.74 35.89
C PRO A 278 -3.63 -15.03 35.35
N TYR A 279 -4.21 -14.15 34.52
CA TYR A 279 -5.60 -14.25 34.07
C TYR A 279 -5.85 -15.33 32.99
N ASP A 280 -4.79 -15.86 32.38
CA ASP A 280 -4.88 -16.94 31.41
C ASP A 280 -4.93 -18.31 32.12
N THR A 281 -6.11 -18.71 32.58
CA THR A 281 -6.35 -20.13 32.95
C THR A 281 -6.41 -20.98 31.69
N VAL A 282 -5.56 -22.01 31.64
CA VAL A 282 -5.42 -22.96 30.53
C VAL A 282 -6.79 -23.58 30.23
N SER A 283 -7.43 -23.13 29.16
CA SER A 283 -8.66 -23.76 28.66
C SER A 283 -8.26 -24.94 27.80
N LYS A 284 -8.73 -26.14 28.19
CA LYS A 284 -8.54 -27.37 27.43
C LYS A 284 -8.96 -27.16 25.98
N VAL A 285 -8.03 -27.47 25.07
CA VAL A 285 -8.18 -27.45 23.61
C VAL A 285 -9.56 -28.00 23.20
N PRO A 286 -10.41 -27.21 22.52
CA PRO A 286 -11.61 -27.75 21.88
C PRO A 286 -11.19 -28.63 20.70
N LYS A 287 -11.79 -29.83 20.61
CA LYS A 287 -11.54 -30.82 19.56
C LYS A 287 -11.63 -30.18 18.17
N ILE A 288 -10.51 -30.25 17.44
CA ILE A 288 -10.35 -29.94 16.03
C ILE A 288 -11.39 -30.72 15.21
N LEU A 289 -12.22 -30.01 14.44
CA LEU A 289 -12.91 -30.59 13.27
C LEU A 289 -11.86 -30.81 12.17
N PRO A 290 -11.86 -31.96 11.47
CA PRO A 290 -10.71 -32.42 10.71
C PRO A 290 -10.47 -31.56 9.48
N LEU A 291 -9.41 -30.75 9.53
CA LEU A 291 -8.69 -30.31 8.35
C LEU A 291 -8.01 -31.53 7.74
N ILE A 292 -8.28 -31.76 6.46
CA ILE A 292 -7.65 -32.79 5.63
C ILE A 292 -6.14 -32.62 5.77
N ARG A 293 -5.50 -33.63 6.37
CA ARG A 293 -4.05 -33.75 6.50
C ARG A 293 -3.52 -34.22 5.15
N ASP A 294 -2.76 -33.37 4.48
CA ASP A 294 -1.63 -33.86 3.68
C ASP A 294 -0.36 -33.65 4.52
N GLN A 295 0.26 -34.77 4.88
CA GLN A 295 1.48 -34.80 5.66
C GLN A 295 2.65 -34.26 4.84
N PRO A 296 3.51 -33.39 5.41
CA PRO A 296 4.84 -33.15 4.86
C PRO A 296 5.69 -34.40 5.09
N ARG A 297 6.22 -34.99 4.01
CA ARG A 297 7.36 -35.90 4.11
C ARG A 297 8.59 -35.08 4.45
N MET A 298 9.09 -35.26 5.67
CA MET A 298 10.43 -34.83 6.08
C MET A 298 11.47 -35.65 5.29
N LEU A 299 12.46 -34.97 4.70
CA LEU A 299 13.74 -35.58 4.39
C LEU A 299 14.79 -34.91 5.28
N SER A 300 15.62 -35.78 5.86
CA SER A 300 16.61 -35.56 6.90
C SER A 300 17.70 -34.58 6.53
N ASP A 301 18.08 -33.76 7.51
CA ASP A 301 19.32 -32.98 7.53
C ASP A 301 20.53 -33.87 7.26
N GLN A 302 21.23 -33.59 6.15
CA GLN A 302 22.65 -33.84 6.04
C GLN A 302 23.32 -32.50 5.82
N GLU A 303 24.06 -32.07 6.84
CA GLU A 303 24.96 -30.92 6.80
C GLU A 303 25.94 -31.07 5.63
N ILE A 304 25.91 -30.12 4.70
CA ILE A 304 27.02 -29.87 3.78
C ILE A 304 27.35 -28.39 3.91
N SER A 305 28.47 -28.13 4.59
CA SER A 305 29.12 -26.82 4.63
C SER A 305 29.66 -26.47 3.24
N ILE A 306 29.22 -25.33 2.68
CA ILE A 306 29.83 -24.72 1.50
C ILE A 306 30.19 -23.29 1.87
N GLU A 307 31.49 -22.99 1.83
CA GLU A 307 32.05 -21.64 1.98
C GLU A 307 31.55 -20.75 0.83
N VAL A 308 30.89 -19.64 1.18
CA VAL A 308 30.55 -18.56 0.24
C VAL A 308 31.67 -17.52 0.33
N PRO A 309 32.32 -17.11 -0.77
CA PRO A 309 33.33 -16.06 -0.71
C PRO A 309 32.70 -14.70 -0.38
N ASP A 310 33.39 -13.96 0.48
CA ASP A 310 33.06 -12.61 0.93
C ASP A 310 32.75 -11.66 -0.25
N ILE A 311 31.59 -10.99 -0.19
CA ILE A 311 31.32 -9.78 -0.97
C ILE A 311 31.17 -8.62 0.01
N ILE A 312 32.32 -7.99 0.24
CA ILE A 312 32.60 -6.55 0.42
C ILE A 312 31.39 -5.71 0.86
N ASP A 313 31.46 -5.23 2.11
CA ASP A 313 30.77 -4.03 2.61
C ASP A 313 31.04 -2.83 1.68
N ASP A 314 30.02 -2.06 1.30
CA ASP A 314 30.18 -0.62 1.07
C ASP A 314 28.85 0.17 1.09
N GLU A 315 29.02 1.44 1.44
CA GLU A 315 28.09 2.50 1.88
C GLU A 315 26.82 2.82 1.05
N PRO A 316 25.85 3.58 1.64
CA PRO A 316 24.65 4.02 0.95
C PRO A 316 24.93 4.94 -0.26
N ILE A 317 24.55 4.47 -1.45
CA ILE A 317 24.66 5.20 -2.72
C ILE A 317 23.67 6.38 -2.74
N LYS A 318 24.17 7.57 -3.12
CA LYS A 318 23.39 8.79 -3.36
C LYS A 318 22.59 8.69 -4.68
N LEU A 319 21.34 9.14 -4.65
CA LEU A 319 20.31 9.16 -5.72
C LEU A 319 20.57 10.08 -6.93
N ALA A 320 21.79 10.14 -7.49
CA ALA A 320 22.03 10.91 -8.71
C ALA A 320 23.04 10.22 -9.64
N GLU A 321 22.63 10.01 -10.90
CA GLU A 321 23.37 9.43 -12.04
C GLU A 321 23.24 7.91 -12.25
N GLN A 322 22.06 7.45 -12.66
CA GLN A 322 21.89 6.11 -13.26
C GLN A 322 21.59 6.24 -14.77
N ASP A 323 22.28 5.43 -15.57
CA ASP A 323 22.08 5.31 -17.01
C ASP A 323 20.88 4.38 -17.32
N TYR A 324 20.03 4.74 -18.29
CA TYR A 324 18.84 3.99 -18.70
C TYR A 324 19.00 3.39 -20.11
N GLY A 325 18.19 2.39 -20.43
CA GLY A 325 18.23 1.63 -21.68
C GLY A 325 19.07 0.37 -21.57
N LEU A 326 19.57 -0.12 -22.70
CA LEU A 326 20.39 -1.32 -22.78
C LEU A 326 21.88 -0.97 -22.56
N ILE A 327 22.50 -1.56 -21.54
CA ILE A 327 23.83 -1.20 -21.04
C ILE A 327 24.66 -2.47 -20.92
N SER A 328 25.92 -2.45 -21.36
CA SER A 328 26.83 -3.57 -21.19
C SER A 328 27.32 -3.69 -19.74
N ASN A 329 27.87 -4.86 -19.35
CA ASN A 329 28.52 -5.02 -18.06
C ASN A 329 29.76 -4.13 -17.85
N SER A 330 30.35 -3.61 -18.93
CA SER A 330 31.41 -2.59 -18.88
C SER A 330 30.88 -1.16 -18.69
N GLY A 331 29.55 -0.99 -18.54
CA GLY A 331 28.89 0.31 -18.40
C GLY A 331 28.66 1.04 -19.73
N GLN A 332 28.96 0.42 -20.87
CA GLN A 332 28.78 1.03 -22.19
C GLN A 332 27.31 0.93 -22.63
N GLN A 333 26.67 2.07 -22.91
CA GLN A 333 25.32 2.09 -23.47
C GLN A 333 25.29 1.56 -24.92
N ILE A 334 24.24 0.79 -25.22
CA ILE A 334 23.97 0.30 -26.56
C ILE A 334 23.02 1.28 -27.27
N PRO A 335 23.37 1.79 -28.47
CA PRO A 335 22.54 2.78 -29.16
C PRO A 335 21.15 2.23 -29.49
N LEU A 336 20.12 2.99 -29.13
CA LEU A 336 18.74 2.76 -29.56
C LEU A 336 18.52 3.41 -30.93
N LYS A 337 17.93 2.67 -31.86
CA LYS A 337 17.63 3.05 -33.26
C LYS A 337 16.17 3.42 -33.48
N ALA A 338 15.22 2.86 -32.73
CA ALA A 338 13.80 3.18 -32.90
C ALA A 338 13.06 3.03 -31.58
N PHE A 339 12.05 3.87 -31.38
CA PHE A 339 11.23 3.87 -30.17
C PHE A 339 9.76 4.11 -30.53
N HIS A 340 8.92 3.10 -30.32
CA HIS A 340 7.50 3.16 -30.64
C HIS A 340 6.66 2.98 -29.40
N ILE A 341 5.70 3.87 -29.21
CA ILE A 341 4.81 3.95 -28.07
C ILE A 341 3.39 3.68 -28.56
N ARG A 342 2.73 2.72 -27.92
CA ARG A 342 1.28 2.51 -28.03
C ARG A 342 0.69 2.63 -26.65
N ALA A 343 -0.27 3.52 -26.47
CA ALA A 343 -0.97 3.67 -25.20
C ALA A 343 -2.48 3.48 -25.38
N GLN A 344 -3.12 2.89 -24.39
CA GLN A 344 -4.57 2.80 -24.29
C GLN A 344 -4.99 3.41 -22.96
N LEU A 345 -5.63 4.57 -23.04
CA LEU A 345 -6.09 5.33 -21.88
C LEU A 345 -7.59 5.03 -21.70
N VAL A 346 -7.94 4.54 -20.51
CA VAL A 346 -9.33 4.31 -20.11
C VAL A 346 -9.55 5.02 -18.78
N ASP A 347 -10.38 6.05 -18.80
CA ASP A 347 -10.64 6.92 -17.65
C ASP A 347 -9.33 7.49 -17.06
N ILE A 348 -9.00 7.15 -15.81
CA ILE A 348 -7.80 7.60 -15.09
C ILE A 348 -6.68 6.55 -15.07
N THR A 349 -6.69 5.60 -16.01
CA THR A 349 -5.66 4.56 -16.11
C THR A 349 -5.15 4.45 -17.54
N ALA A 350 -3.91 3.99 -17.71
CA ALA A 350 -3.33 3.74 -19.02
C ALA A 350 -2.53 2.43 -19.04
N GLU A 351 -2.76 1.63 -20.08
CA GLU A 351 -1.84 0.58 -20.50
C GLU A 351 -0.90 1.16 -21.56
N VAL A 352 0.40 0.98 -21.39
CA VAL A 352 1.43 1.48 -22.30
C VAL A 352 2.32 0.33 -22.76
N VAL A 353 2.44 0.17 -24.07
CA VAL A 353 3.33 -0.76 -24.75
C VAL A 353 4.40 0.02 -25.48
N LEU A 354 5.65 -0.26 -25.13
CA LEU A 354 6.82 0.36 -25.72
C LEU A 354 7.60 -0.67 -26.53
N TYR A 355 8.11 -0.27 -27.68
CA TYR A 355 9.04 -1.04 -28.50
C TYR A 355 10.32 -0.24 -28.71
N GLN A 356 11.44 -0.84 -28.37
CA GLN A 356 12.75 -0.22 -28.42
C GLN A 356 13.71 -1.12 -29.22
N LEU A 357 14.20 -0.62 -30.35
CA LEU A 357 15.15 -1.34 -31.22
C LEU A 357 16.58 -0.88 -30.93
N TYR A 358 17.42 -1.73 -30.36
CA TYR A 358 18.84 -1.49 -30.10
C TYR A 358 19.73 -2.18 -31.12
N HIS A 359 20.95 -1.67 -31.32
CA HIS A 359 21.95 -2.33 -32.18
C HIS A 359 23.32 -2.42 -31.51
N ASN A 360 23.78 -3.65 -31.29
CA ASN A 360 25.10 -3.92 -30.76
C ASN A 360 26.16 -3.74 -31.85
N LYS A 361 26.81 -2.56 -31.92
CA LYS A 361 27.89 -2.26 -32.88
C LYS A 361 29.23 -2.91 -32.53
N ASN A 362 29.33 -3.60 -31.39
CA ASN A 362 30.61 -4.19 -30.97
C ASN A 362 30.96 -5.41 -31.84
N LEU A 363 32.26 -5.59 -32.07
CA LEU A 363 32.82 -6.71 -32.84
C LEU A 363 32.87 -8.02 -32.04
N GLN A 364 32.57 -7.96 -30.74
CA GLN A 364 32.52 -9.11 -29.84
C GLN A 364 31.15 -9.20 -29.17
N ALA A 365 30.83 -10.37 -28.65
CA ALA A 365 29.60 -10.58 -27.90
C ALA A 365 29.70 -9.85 -26.55
N ILE A 366 28.61 -9.18 -26.15
CA ILE A 366 28.57 -8.38 -24.92
C ILE A 366 27.46 -8.88 -24.02
N GLU A 367 27.72 -8.95 -22.72
CA GLU A 367 26.65 -9.15 -21.76
C GLU A 367 25.96 -7.82 -21.45
N ALA A 368 24.64 -7.79 -21.53
CA ALA A 368 23.87 -6.56 -21.38
C ALA A 368 22.72 -6.68 -20.37
N LYS A 369 22.48 -5.57 -19.67
CA LYS A 369 21.31 -5.33 -18.81
C LYS A 369 20.45 -4.22 -19.41
N TYR A 370 19.15 -4.35 -19.26
CA TYR A 370 18.16 -3.36 -19.65
C TYR A 370 17.62 -2.66 -18.40
N ILE A 371 17.65 -1.33 -18.39
CA ILE A 371 17.18 -0.50 -17.28
C ILE A 371 16.10 0.46 -17.80
N PHE A 372 14.95 0.49 -17.16
CA PHE A 372 13.81 1.29 -17.57
C PHE A 372 13.26 2.10 -16.37
N PRO A 373 13.10 3.43 -16.51
CA PRO A 373 12.53 4.23 -15.44
C PRO A 373 11.02 4.00 -15.36
N LEU A 374 10.51 3.75 -14.16
CA LEU A 374 9.08 3.67 -13.87
C LEU A 374 8.68 4.80 -12.93
N ASP A 375 7.47 5.31 -13.14
CA ASP A 375 6.82 6.15 -12.15
C ASP A 375 6.36 5.29 -10.95
N GLU A 376 6.24 5.87 -9.76
CA GLU A 376 5.85 5.19 -8.52
C GLU A 376 4.42 4.61 -8.57
N HIS A 377 3.62 5.04 -9.56
CA HIS A 377 2.28 4.54 -9.84
C HIS A 377 2.21 3.66 -11.11
N SER A 378 3.35 3.12 -11.55
CA SER A 378 3.44 2.24 -12.73
C SER A 378 3.80 0.80 -12.37
N THR A 379 3.24 -0.15 -13.12
CA THR A 379 3.46 -1.59 -12.96
C THR A 379 3.83 -2.23 -14.28
N VAL A 380 4.97 -2.90 -14.36
CA VAL A 380 5.31 -3.70 -15.55
C VAL A 380 4.52 -5.00 -15.54
N CYS A 381 3.71 -5.21 -16.58
CA CYS A 381 2.88 -6.38 -16.76
C CYS A 381 3.38 -7.31 -17.89
N GLY A 382 4.37 -6.87 -18.68
CA GLY A 382 5.01 -7.72 -19.67
C GLY A 382 6.38 -7.21 -20.11
N PHE A 383 7.29 -8.14 -20.39
CA PHE A 383 8.60 -7.85 -20.97
C PHE A 383 8.95 -8.90 -22.01
N GLU A 384 9.46 -8.48 -23.17
CA GLU A 384 10.01 -9.38 -24.18
C GLU A 384 11.29 -8.75 -24.75
N ALA A 385 12.33 -9.54 -24.97
CA ALA A 385 13.53 -9.11 -25.71
C ALA A 385 13.80 -10.09 -26.86
N HIS A 386 13.71 -9.60 -28.09
CA HIS A 386 13.91 -10.39 -29.30
C HIS A 386 15.32 -10.14 -29.80
N ILE A 387 16.17 -11.17 -29.74
CA ILE A 387 17.59 -11.14 -30.11
C ILE A 387 17.81 -12.18 -31.21
N ASN A 388 17.91 -11.74 -32.47
CA ASN A 388 17.99 -12.64 -33.63
C ASN A 388 16.86 -13.71 -33.63
N ASN A 389 17.21 -14.99 -33.49
CA ASN A 389 16.25 -16.13 -33.45
C ASN A 389 15.80 -16.49 -32.04
N LYS A 390 16.26 -15.77 -31.01
CA LYS A 390 15.92 -16.01 -29.61
C LYS A 390 14.93 -14.95 -29.14
N ILE A 391 13.83 -15.38 -28.57
CA ILE A 391 12.88 -14.50 -27.89
C ILE A 391 12.99 -14.80 -26.40
N ILE A 392 13.33 -13.78 -25.64
CA ILE A 392 13.35 -13.78 -24.19
C ILE A 392 11.99 -13.26 -23.75
N ILE A 393 11.24 -14.03 -22.98
CA ILE A 393 9.92 -13.61 -22.47
C ILE A 393 10.00 -13.53 -20.95
N GLY A 394 9.69 -12.36 -20.44
CA GLY A 394 9.43 -12.15 -19.03
C GLY A 394 8.05 -12.68 -18.66
N VAL A 395 8.03 -13.79 -17.94
CA VAL A 395 6.85 -14.41 -17.35
C VAL A 395 6.67 -13.90 -15.94
N VAL A 396 5.60 -13.15 -15.72
CA VAL A 396 5.27 -12.64 -14.39
C VAL A 396 4.93 -13.79 -13.43
N LYS A 397 5.67 -13.90 -12.32
CA LYS A 397 5.48 -14.92 -11.28
C LYS A 397 5.57 -14.31 -9.89
N GLU A 398 5.10 -15.06 -8.89
CA GLU A 398 5.27 -14.68 -7.49
C GLU A 398 6.77 -14.77 -7.10
N LYS A 399 7.25 -13.80 -6.32
CA LYS A 399 8.66 -13.61 -5.92
C LYS A 399 9.37 -14.90 -5.49
N GLU A 400 8.75 -15.66 -4.58
CA GLU A 400 9.37 -16.89 -4.05
C GLU A 400 9.36 -18.04 -5.07
N GLN A 401 8.32 -18.11 -5.92
CA GLN A 401 8.27 -19.07 -7.02
C GLN A 401 9.32 -18.74 -8.10
N ALA A 402 9.52 -17.45 -8.41
CA ALA A 402 10.53 -16.98 -9.35
C ALA A 402 11.95 -17.30 -8.87
N LYS A 403 12.26 -17.06 -7.58
CA LYS A 403 13.56 -17.40 -6.98
C LYS A 403 13.84 -18.90 -6.96
N LYS A 404 12.82 -19.73 -6.70
CA LYS A 404 12.95 -21.18 -6.69
C LYS A 404 13.28 -21.72 -8.08
N GLU A 405 12.50 -21.33 -9.09
CA GLU A 405 12.72 -21.77 -10.47
C GLU A 405 14.05 -21.28 -11.04
N TYR A 406 14.48 -20.06 -10.68
CA TYR A 406 15.81 -19.54 -11.03
C TYR A 406 16.92 -20.47 -10.51
N ARG A 407 16.89 -20.81 -9.22
CA ARG A 407 17.89 -21.71 -8.61
C ARG A 407 17.88 -23.08 -9.25
N GLU A 408 16.70 -23.63 -9.53
CA GLU A 408 16.55 -24.92 -10.19
C GLU A 408 17.10 -24.89 -11.63
N ALA A 409 16.85 -23.83 -12.38
CA ALA A 409 17.32 -23.66 -13.75
C ALA A 409 18.85 -23.49 -13.82
N ILE A 410 19.45 -22.68 -12.93
CA ILE A 410 20.91 -22.56 -12.78
C ILE A 410 21.54 -23.91 -12.40
N GLN A 411 20.92 -24.65 -11.46
CA GLN A 411 21.40 -25.98 -11.04
C GLN A 411 21.34 -27.02 -12.17
N GLN A 412 20.41 -26.85 -13.11
CA GLN A 412 20.28 -27.69 -14.30
C GLN A 412 21.16 -27.23 -15.48
N GLY A 413 21.96 -26.18 -15.30
CA GLY A 413 22.83 -25.64 -16.35
C GLY A 413 22.09 -24.84 -17.43
N HIS A 414 20.83 -24.48 -17.20
CA HIS A 414 20.07 -23.58 -18.06
C HIS A 414 20.42 -22.13 -17.71
N GLY A 415 20.59 -21.28 -18.72
CA GLY A 415 20.79 -19.84 -18.51
C GLY A 415 19.48 -19.20 -18.04
N ALA A 416 19.31 -19.07 -16.73
CA ALA A 416 18.21 -18.34 -16.13
C ALA A 416 18.66 -16.91 -15.79
N TYR A 417 17.74 -15.95 -15.91
CA TYR A 417 18.01 -14.54 -15.62
C TYR A 417 17.02 -14.09 -14.54
N LEU A 418 17.57 -13.64 -13.40
CA LEU A 418 16.78 -13.13 -12.28
C LEU A 418 16.60 -11.62 -12.42
N MET A 419 15.39 -11.15 -12.22
CA MET A 419 15.02 -9.73 -12.15
C MET A 419 15.31 -9.21 -10.75
N ASP A 420 15.96 -8.04 -10.64
CA ASP A 420 16.13 -7.32 -9.38
C ASP A 420 15.47 -5.94 -9.49
N GLN A 421 14.45 -5.70 -8.66
CA GLN A 421 13.89 -4.38 -8.44
C GLN A 421 14.50 -3.85 -7.14
N GLU A 422 15.74 -3.36 -7.22
CA GLU A 422 16.45 -2.78 -6.08
C GLU A 422 15.76 -1.49 -5.58
N GLN A 423 15.02 -0.79 -6.44
CA GLN A 423 14.28 0.45 -6.13
C GLN A 423 12.90 0.51 -6.80
N PRO A 424 11.88 1.15 -6.19
CA PRO A 424 10.53 1.26 -6.74
C PRO A 424 10.45 1.91 -8.13
N GLU A 425 11.34 2.87 -8.41
CA GLU A 425 11.32 3.75 -9.59
C GLU A 425 12.12 3.21 -10.79
N VAL A 426 12.74 2.03 -10.65
CA VAL A 426 13.65 1.48 -11.68
C VAL A 426 13.36 0.01 -11.93
N PHE A 427 13.06 -0.32 -13.19
CA PHE A 427 12.95 -1.68 -13.67
C PHE A 427 14.27 -2.13 -14.30
N SER A 428 14.85 -3.23 -13.81
CA SER A 428 16.11 -3.75 -14.34
C SER A 428 16.01 -5.23 -14.73
N VAL A 429 16.55 -5.60 -15.89
CA VAL A 429 16.50 -6.96 -16.44
C VAL A 429 17.82 -7.32 -17.13
N SER A 430 18.41 -8.45 -16.77
CA SER A 430 19.55 -9.02 -17.51
C SER A 430 19.07 -9.65 -18.83
N VAL A 431 19.56 -9.11 -19.96
CA VAL A 431 19.23 -9.57 -21.32
C VAL A 431 20.21 -10.66 -21.80
N GLY A 432 21.35 -10.79 -21.10
CA GLY A 432 22.36 -11.82 -21.35
C GLY A 432 23.31 -11.46 -22.50
N ASN A 433 23.90 -12.48 -23.12
CA ASN A 433 24.95 -12.28 -24.13
C ASN A 433 24.37 -11.90 -25.51
N LEU A 434 24.59 -10.64 -25.91
CA LEU A 434 24.23 -10.08 -27.21
C LEU A 434 25.35 -10.36 -28.23
N PRO A 435 25.07 -11.09 -29.33
CA PRO A 435 26.05 -11.33 -30.38
C PRO A 435 26.56 -10.03 -31.04
N PRO A 436 27.76 -10.04 -31.65
CA PRO A 436 28.28 -8.88 -32.38
C PRO A 436 27.38 -8.52 -33.55
N ASN A 437 27.20 -7.22 -33.81
CA ASN A 437 26.35 -6.68 -34.88
C ASN A 437 24.87 -7.13 -34.85
N CYS A 438 24.34 -7.52 -33.68
CA CYS A 438 22.94 -7.94 -33.57
C CYS A 438 21.99 -6.76 -33.36
N GLU A 439 20.72 -6.96 -33.72
CA GLU A 439 19.62 -6.09 -33.34
C GLU A 439 18.80 -6.73 -32.22
N VAL A 440 18.37 -5.90 -31.28
CA VAL A 440 17.57 -6.32 -30.13
C VAL A 440 16.30 -5.50 -30.08
N VAL A 441 15.14 -6.14 -30.17
CA VAL A 441 13.86 -5.47 -29.94
C VAL A 441 13.41 -5.76 -28.53
N VAL A 442 13.43 -4.73 -27.67
CA VAL A 442 12.83 -4.78 -26.34
C VAL A 442 11.40 -4.28 -26.42
N LYS A 443 10.46 -5.09 -25.93
CA LYS A 443 9.06 -4.73 -25.75
C LYS A 443 8.74 -4.74 -24.26
N ILE A 444 8.25 -3.63 -23.74
CA ILE A 444 7.78 -3.53 -22.36
C ILE A 444 6.33 -3.07 -22.35
N THR A 445 5.51 -3.77 -21.58
CA THR A 445 4.11 -3.43 -21.32
C THR A 445 4.01 -3.07 -19.84
N TYR A 446 3.46 -1.90 -19.54
CA TYR A 446 3.16 -1.49 -18.18
C TYR A 446 1.80 -0.80 -18.10
N VAL A 447 1.20 -0.82 -16.91
CA VAL A 447 -0.01 -0.06 -16.58
C VAL A 447 0.34 1.05 -15.61
N CYS A 448 -0.35 2.18 -15.68
CA CYS A 448 -0.12 3.31 -14.79
C CYS A 448 -1.41 4.10 -14.52
N ASP A 449 -1.45 4.76 -13.37
CA ASP A 449 -2.50 5.72 -13.03
C ASP A 449 -2.23 7.08 -13.68
N LEU A 450 -3.30 7.75 -14.11
CA LEU A 450 -3.23 9.09 -14.72
C LEU A 450 -3.59 10.15 -13.68
N PRO A 451 -2.63 10.99 -13.24
CA PRO A 451 -2.91 12.05 -12.28
C PRO A 451 -3.90 13.07 -12.84
N ILE A 452 -4.67 13.66 -11.95
CA ILE A 452 -5.54 14.80 -12.24
C ILE A 452 -4.86 16.06 -11.72
N GLU A 453 -4.64 17.01 -12.62
CA GLU A 453 -3.98 18.28 -12.33
C GLU A 453 -4.80 19.42 -12.92
N ASN A 454 -5.23 20.36 -12.08
CA ASN A 454 -6.05 21.51 -12.50
C ASN A 454 -7.29 21.09 -13.33
N ASP A 455 -8.03 20.07 -12.86
CA ASP A 455 -9.20 19.48 -13.54
C ASP A 455 -8.92 18.82 -14.90
N ASP A 456 -7.65 18.53 -15.21
CA ASP A 456 -7.26 17.78 -16.40
C ASP A 456 -6.63 16.44 -16.04
N ILE A 457 -7.01 15.38 -16.76
CA ILE A 457 -6.31 14.08 -16.70
C ILE A 457 -5.01 14.22 -17.49
N VAL A 458 -3.89 13.88 -16.88
CA VAL A 458 -2.56 14.07 -17.47
C VAL A 458 -1.86 12.73 -17.69
N PHE A 459 -1.50 12.44 -18.94
CA PHE A 459 -0.68 11.30 -19.32
C PHE A 459 0.74 11.75 -19.66
N ARG A 460 1.74 11.09 -19.08
CA ARG A 460 3.16 11.45 -19.23
C ARG A 460 3.99 10.27 -19.70
N ILE A 461 4.94 10.54 -20.61
CA ILE A 461 6.04 9.64 -20.92
C ILE A 461 7.34 10.42 -20.76
N PRO A 462 8.20 10.06 -19.79
CA PRO A 462 9.47 10.73 -19.59
C PRO A 462 10.40 10.57 -20.81
N SER A 463 11.07 11.65 -21.21
CA SER A 463 12.16 11.65 -22.20
C SER A 463 13.28 10.71 -21.79
N LYS A 464 13.45 10.44 -20.48
CA LYS A 464 14.43 9.49 -19.95
C LYS A 464 14.30 8.08 -20.51
N VAL A 465 13.09 7.71 -20.89
CA VAL A 465 12.81 6.44 -21.57
C VAL A 465 13.49 6.37 -22.95
N ALA A 466 13.80 7.53 -23.54
CA ALA A 466 14.51 7.69 -24.79
C ALA A 466 15.90 8.36 -24.64
N SER A 467 16.38 8.62 -23.42
CA SER A 467 17.50 9.55 -23.20
C SER A 467 18.88 8.88 -23.15
N TRP A 468 19.39 8.45 -24.31
CA TRP A 468 20.85 8.43 -24.51
C TRP A 468 21.34 9.64 -25.34
N GLN A 469 20.47 10.58 -25.75
CA GLN A 469 20.90 11.78 -26.48
C GLN A 469 21.08 13.05 -25.65
N ALA A 470 20.65 13.11 -24.38
CA ALA A 470 20.79 14.35 -23.62
C ALA A 470 22.27 14.68 -23.27
N LYS A 471 23.15 13.68 -23.15
CA LYS A 471 24.57 13.92 -22.80
C LYS A 471 25.44 14.24 -24.03
N GLU A 472 25.27 13.55 -25.15
CA GLU A 472 26.08 13.82 -26.35
C GLU A 472 25.69 15.13 -27.08
N ALA A 473 24.44 15.59 -26.97
CA ALA A 473 24.04 16.88 -27.55
C ALA A 473 24.49 18.11 -26.71
N ILE A 474 24.82 17.90 -25.44
CA ILE A 474 25.20 18.98 -24.49
C ILE A 474 26.73 19.13 -24.41
N ASP A 475 27.50 18.03 -24.53
CA ASP A 475 28.96 18.10 -24.50
C ASP A 475 29.60 18.70 -25.76
N ASP A 476 28.84 18.82 -26.86
CA ASP A 476 29.33 19.40 -28.12
C ASP A 476 29.18 20.94 -28.21
N HIS A 477 28.87 21.64 -27.10
CA HIS A 477 28.70 23.10 -27.06
C HIS A 477 29.71 23.87 -26.21
N ASN A 478 30.80 23.23 -25.79
CA ASN A 478 31.83 23.86 -24.94
C ASN A 478 33.19 24.13 -25.61
N GLN A 479 33.25 24.40 -26.93
CA GLN A 479 34.45 25.01 -27.53
C GLN A 479 34.17 26.15 -28.52
N THR A 480 34.70 27.31 -28.11
CA THR A 480 35.01 28.56 -28.80
C THR A 480 35.17 28.51 -30.33
N LEU A 481 34.46 29.40 -31.01
CA LEU A 481 34.66 30.02 -32.34
C LEU A 481 35.92 29.64 -33.16
N LEU A 482 35.75 28.97 -34.32
CA LEU A 482 36.26 29.26 -35.70
C LEU A 482 35.97 28.08 -36.68
N PRO A 483 35.98 28.26 -38.02
CA PRO A 483 35.02 27.63 -38.94
C PRO A 483 35.43 26.29 -39.56
N SER A 484 34.43 25.41 -39.69
CA SER A 484 34.18 24.37 -40.71
C SER A 484 35.38 23.60 -41.28
N ILE A 485 35.52 22.33 -40.86
CA ILE A 485 35.87 21.21 -41.75
C ILE A 485 35.00 20.02 -41.33
N GLY A 486 34.12 19.60 -42.23
CA GLY A 486 33.13 18.57 -41.99
C GLY A 486 33.74 17.22 -41.63
N ILE A 487 33.24 16.66 -40.53
CA ILE A 487 32.89 15.24 -40.49
C ILE A 487 31.38 15.21 -40.60
N THR A 488 30.96 14.91 -41.81
CA THR A 488 29.59 14.64 -42.25
C THR A 488 28.92 13.57 -41.41
N ASP A 489 27.66 13.83 -41.05
CA ASP A 489 26.58 12.85 -40.91
C ASP A 489 26.85 11.64 -39.99
N VAL A 490 26.63 11.83 -38.68
CA VAL A 490 26.14 10.72 -37.86
C VAL A 490 24.61 10.85 -37.80
N ASP A 491 23.97 9.99 -38.60
CA ASP A 491 22.53 9.85 -38.86
C ASP A 491 21.57 10.18 -37.69
N ILE A 492 21.22 11.46 -37.52
CA ILE A 492 20.01 11.86 -36.77
C ILE A 492 18.74 11.44 -37.57
N ASN A 493 18.87 11.18 -38.88
CA ASN A 493 17.78 10.77 -39.77
C ASN A 493 17.39 9.28 -39.71
N GLN A 494 18.02 8.44 -38.88
CA GLN A 494 17.66 7.02 -38.79
C GLN A 494 16.81 6.65 -37.57
N MET A 495 16.61 7.56 -36.61
CA MET A 495 15.83 7.25 -35.42
C MET A 495 14.34 7.40 -35.64
N GLN A 496 13.62 6.27 -35.61
CA GLN A 496 12.18 6.26 -35.84
C GLN A 496 11.44 6.30 -34.51
N PHE A 497 10.86 7.47 -34.20
CA PHE A 497 9.93 7.61 -33.10
C PHE A 497 8.48 7.53 -33.60
N SER A 498 7.62 6.84 -32.86
CA SER A 498 6.18 6.98 -33.08
C SER A 498 5.44 6.87 -31.76
N LEU A 499 4.37 7.65 -31.59
CA LEU A 499 3.46 7.52 -30.47
C LEU A 499 2.04 7.51 -31.01
N LYS A 500 1.28 6.48 -30.64
CA LYS A 500 -0.16 6.38 -30.88
C LYS A 500 -0.85 6.11 -29.55
N ALA A 501 -1.93 6.83 -29.28
CA ALA A 501 -2.75 6.54 -28.13
C ALA A 501 -4.23 6.47 -28.49
N SER A 502 -4.92 5.43 -28.02
CA SER A 502 -6.37 5.37 -27.98
C SER A 502 -6.85 5.84 -26.62
N ILE A 503 -7.95 6.59 -26.62
CA ILE A 503 -8.46 7.27 -25.44
C ILE A 503 -9.95 6.96 -25.38
N GLN A 504 -10.40 6.43 -24.24
CA GLN A 504 -11.79 6.18 -23.96
C GLN A 504 -12.14 6.79 -22.61
N MET A 505 -13.08 7.74 -22.64
CA MET A 505 -13.52 8.48 -21.47
C MET A 505 -14.98 8.16 -21.18
N PRO A 506 -15.39 8.23 -19.91
CA PRO A 506 -16.78 7.96 -19.52
C PRO A 506 -17.72 9.15 -19.83
N TYR A 507 -17.18 10.33 -20.14
CA TYR A 507 -17.92 11.54 -20.49
C TYR A 507 -17.26 12.28 -21.66
N ASP A 508 -18.01 13.23 -22.24
CA ASP A 508 -17.56 14.05 -23.37
C ASP A 508 -16.19 14.69 -23.11
N ILE A 509 -15.26 14.49 -24.05
CA ILE A 509 -13.95 15.11 -24.07
C ILE A 509 -14.14 16.57 -24.51
N GLN A 510 -13.96 17.50 -23.57
CA GLN A 510 -14.08 18.93 -23.83
C GLN A 510 -12.80 19.48 -24.48
N LYS A 511 -11.63 19.04 -24.01
CA LYS A 511 -10.32 19.42 -24.56
C LYS A 511 -9.38 18.23 -24.55
N LEU A 512 -8.55 18.14 -25.58
CA LEU A 512 -7.50 17.13 -25.73
C LEU A 512 -6.33 17.73 -26.48
N PHE A 513 -5.22 17.97 -25.81
CA PHE A 513 -4.03 18.55 -26.44
C PHE A 513 -2.76 18.13 -25.71
N SER A 514 -1.62 18.22 -26.41
CA SER A 514 -0.31 18.08 -25.78
C SER A 514 0.34 19.47 -25.72
N PRO A 515 0.76 19.96 -24.53
CA PRO A 515 1.52 21.19 -24.43
C PRO A 515 2.97 21.04 -24.95
N THR A 516 3.47 19.80 -25.01
CA THR A 516 4.88 19.50 -25.31
C THR A 516 5.15 19.17 -26.78
N HIS A 517 4.19 18.54 -27.47
CA HIS A 517 4.37 17.95 -28.79
C HIS A 517 3.14 18.19 -29.67
N ARG A 518 3.34 18.21 -31.00
CA ARG A 518 2.21 18.28 -31.93
C ARG A 518 1.64 16.89 -32.19
N VAL A 519 0.35 16.75 -31.94
CA VAL A 519 -0.40 15.49 -32.16
C VAL A 519 -1.52 15.71 -33.16
N SER A 520 -1.66 14.76 -34.08
CA SER A 520 -2.88 14.61 -34.87
C SER A 520 -3.92 13.92 -33.99
N ARG A 521 -5.19 14.28 -34.17
CA ARG A 521 -6.28 13.76 -33.34
C ARG A 521 -7.53 13.51 -34.16
N LYS A 522 -8.17 12.37 -33.92
CA LYS A 522 -9.54 12.06 -34.35
C LYS A 522 -10.38 11.87 -33.10
N LEU A 523 -11.48 12.62 -32.98
CA LEU A 523 -12.32 12.60 -31.78
C LEU A 523 -13.76 12.26 -32.14
N THR A 524 -14.41 11.56 -31.22
CA THR A 524 -15.86 11.55 -31.00
C THR A 524 -16.12 12.16 -29.62
N ASP A 525 -17.37 12.12 -29.13
CA ASP A 525 -17.70 12.70 -27.82
C ASP A 525 -16.85 12.06 -26.70
N CYS A 526 -16.81 10.73 -26.60
CA CYS A 526 -16.15 10.01 -25.50
C CYS A 526 -14.87 9.26 -25.91
N GLN A 527 -14.46 9.31 -27.18
CA GLN A 527 -13.29 8.58 -27.65
C GLN A 527 -12.37 9.47 -28.47
N ALA A 528 -11.07 9.21 -28.40
CA ALA A 528 -10.11 9.84 -29.28
C ALA A 528 -8.98 8.88 -29.67
N MET A 529 -8.41 9.13 -30.85
CA MET A 529 -7.17 8.54 -31.28
C MET A 529 -6.18 9.67 -31.57
N ILE A 530 -5.01 9.60 -30.95
CA ILE A 530 -3.93 10.55 -31.20
C ILE A 530 -2.73 9.85 -31.83
N GLU A 531 -2.01 10.59 -32.68
CA GLU A 531 -0.75 10.16 -33.26
C GLU A 531 0.21 11.35 -33.32
N LEU A 532 1.43 11.15 -32.82
CA LEU A 532 2.51 12.15 -32.87
C LEU A 532 2.84 12.48 -34.33
N ILE A 533 2.93 13.77 -34.66
CA ILE A 533 3.16 14.23 -36.03
C ILE A 533 4.65 14.32 -36.33
N ASP A 534 5.40 14.91 -35.40
CA ASP A 534 6.77 15.33 -35.67
C ASP A 534 7.78 14.18 -35.53
N ASN A 535 7.36 13.05 -34.93
CA ASN A 535 8.22 11.89 -34.65
C ASN A 535 9.54 12.29 -33.97
N ILE A 536 9.48 13.31 -33.11
CA ILE A 536 10.57 13.79 -32.26
C ILE A 536 10.14 13.55 -30.82
N PHE A 537 11.07 13.04 -30.01
CA PHE A 537 10.88 12.76 -28.60
C PHE A 537 12.09 13.28 -27.80
N ASP A 538 12.27 14.60 -27.85
CA ASP A 538 13.41 15.33 -27.28
C ASP A 538 13.19 15.78 -25.82
N LYS A 539 11.94 15.74 -25.38
CA LYS A 539 11.48 16.13 -24.04
C LYS A 539 10.33 15.24 -23.60
N ASP A 540 9.93 15.36 -22.35
CA ASP A 540 8.82 14.56 -21.82
C ASP A 540 7.55 14.80 -22.63
N PHE A 541 6.88 13.73 -23.03
CA PHE A 541 5.59 13.83 -23.69
C PHE A 541 4.49 13.95 -22.64
N ILE A 542 3.70 15.01 -22.75
CA ILE A 542 2.55 15.27 -21.88
C ILE A 542 1.30 15.36 -22.75
N LEU A 543 0.24 14.64 -22.39
CA LEU A 543 -1.09 14.75 -22.98
C LEU A 543 -2.10 15.12 -21.91
N THR A 544 -2.89 16.15 -22.19
CA THR A 544 -3.86 16.74 -21.28
C THR A 544 -5.27 16.52 -21.81
N ILE A 545 -6.16 16.01 -20.94
CA ILE A 545 -7.54 15.64 -21.28
C ILE A 545 -8.51 16.29 -20.29
N THR A 546 -9.33 17.22 -20.77
CA THR A 546 -10.40 17.85 -19.98
C THR A 546 -11.73 17.20 -20.32
N LEU A 547 -12.48 16.76 -19.31
CA LEU A 547 -13.83 16.21 -19.48
C LEU A 547 -14.89 17.28 -19.18
N LYS A 548 -16.00 17.23 -19.90
CA LYS A 548 -17.16 18.12 -19.65
C LYS A 548 -17.73 17.95 -18.25
N THR A 549 -17.62 16.75 -17.68
CA THR A 549 -18.05 16.43 -16.31
C THR A 549 -17.02 15.52 -15.66
N MET A 550 -16.22 16.03 -14.73
CA MET A 550 -15.15 15.26 -14.08
C MET A 550 -15.62 14.54 -12.80
N ASN A 551 -16.45 15.20 -11.97
CA ASN A 551 -16.66 14.82 -10.56
C ASN A 551 -17.92 13.98 -10.29
N LEU A 552 -18.51 13.36 -11.32
CA LEU A 552 -19.64 12.45 -11.11
C LEU A 552 -19.16 11.05 -10.73
N PRO A 553 -19.87 10.34 -9.82
CA PRO A 553 -19.61 8.94 -9.52
C PRO A 553 -19.71 8.08 -10.78
N ARG A 554 -18.74 7.18 -10.95
CA ARG A 554 -18.60 6.31 -12.13
C ARG A 554 -18.52 4.86 -11.71
N MET A 555 -18.97 3.98 -12.58
CA MET A 555 -18.91 2.54 -12.39
C MET A 555 -18.32 1.91 -13.66
N LEU A 556 -17.09 1.43 -13.59
CA LEU A 556 -16.44 0.68 -14.65
C LEU A 556 -16.81 -0.79 -14.51
N VAL A 557 -17.31 -1.41 -15.57
CA VAL A 557 -17.62 -2.85 -15.59
C VAL A 557 -16.74 -3.52 -16.63
N GLU A 558 -15.82 -4.35 -16.18
CA GLU A 558 -15.00 -5.18 -17.05
C GLU A 558 -15.60 -6.59 -17.10
N THR A 559 -15.66 -7.19 -18.29
CA THR A 559 -16.15 -8.58 -18.45
C THR A 559 -14.93 -9.46 -18.71
N TRP A 560 -14.76 -10.50 -17.91
CA TRP A 560 -13.62 -11.39 -18.07
C TRP A 560 -13.68 -12.10 -19.42
N PRO A 561 -12.58 -12.16 -20.20
CA PRO A 561 -12.59 -12.85 -21.49
C PRO A 561 -13.02 -14.31 -21.33
N ASN A 562 -14.02 -14.73 -22.11
CA ASN A 562 -14.57 -16.10 -22.12
C ASN A 562 -15.32 -16.53 -20.84
N SER A 563 -15.79 -15.60 -20.01
CA SER A 563 -16.67 -15.87 -18.87
C SER A 563 -17.85 -14.91 -18.85
N GLU A 564 -19.00 -15.32 -18.29
CA GLU A 564 -20.10 -14.39 -17.96
C GLU A 564 -19.78 -13.49 -16.74
N SER A 565 -18.62 -13.70 -16.11
CA SER A 565 -18.20 -12.96 -14.91
C SER A 565 -17.84 -11.52 -15.26
N LYS A 566 -18.44 -10.59 -14.50
CA LYS A 566 -18.19 -9.15 -14.62
C LYS A 566 -17.53 -8.65 -13.33
N VAL A 567 -16.45 -7.90 -13.47
CA VAL A 567 -15.81 -7.13 -12.41
C VAL A 567 -16.35 -5.71 -12.49
N CYS A 568 -16.72 -5.15 -11.35
CA CYS A 568 -17.30 -3.81 -11.26
C CYS A 568 -16.44 -2.96 -10.32
N VAL A 569 -15.92 -1.84 -10.80
CA VAL A 569 -15.13 -0.88 -10.04
C VAL A 569 -15.91 0.43 -10.00
N SER A 570 -16.31 0.87 -8.81
CA SER A 570 -16.92 2.19 -8.62
C SER A 570 -15.83 3.20 -8.28
N SER A 571 -15.71 4.28 -9.05
CA SER A 571 -14.74 5.36 -8.84
C SER A 571 -15.47 6.69 -8.76
N THR A 572 -15.18 7.51 -7.75
CA THR A 572 -15.67 8.89 -7.65
C THR A 572 -14.47 9.81 -7.56
N ILE A 573 -14.33 10.70 -8.54
CA ILE A 573 -13.27 11.70 -8.59
C ILE A 573 -13.72 12.89 -7.75
N PHE A 574 -12.96 13.22 -6.69
CA PHE A 574 -13.21 14.37 -5.83
C PHE A 574 -12.32 15.54 -6.27
N ASP A 575 -12.92 16.74 -6.31
CA ASP A 575 -12.23 18.00 -6.56
C ASP A 575 -11.15 18.23 -5.49
N GLN A 576 -9.92 18.55 -5.90
CA GLN A 576 -8.76 18.67 -5.01
C GLN A 576 -8.83 19.97 -4.18
N THR A 577 -9.66 19.93 -3.13
CA THR A 577 -9.39 20.64 -1.86
C THR A 577 -9.18 19.65 -0.71
N SER A 578 -9.16 18.35 -0.99
CA SER A 578 -8.93 17.29 0.00
C SER A 578 -8.08 16.18 -0.61
N SER A 579 -6.87 16.05 -0.10
CA SER A 579 -5.90 15.00 -0.43
C SER A 579 -6.44 13.61 -0.06
N ALA A 580 -6.70 12.77 -1.06
CA ALA A 580 -6.79 11.32 -0.88
C ALA A 580 -6.42 10.63 -2.20
N LEU A 581 -5.13 10.34 -2.36
CA LEU A 581 -4.62 9.45 -3.40
C LEU A 581 -4.87 8.00 -2.96
N TRP A 582 -5.62 7.24 -3.77
CA TRP A 582 -5.77 5.81 -3.62
C TRP A 582 -4.79 5.11 -4.55
N THR A 583 -3.84 4.36 -4.01
CA THR A 583 -2.90 3.53 -4.78
C THR A 583 -3.33 2.06 -4.77
N LEU A 584 -3.30 1.44 -5.96
CA LEU A 584 -3.27 -0.01 -6.17
C LEU A 584 -1.81 -0.45 -6.17
N SER A 585 -1.39 -1.22 -5.16
CA SER A 585 -0.02 -1.75 -5.08
C SER A 585 0.14 -2.97 -5.99
N SER A 586 0.94 -2.85 -7.05
CA SER A 586 1.43 -4.00 -7.79
C SER A 586 2.66 -4.60 -7.13
N ASN A 587 2.63 -5.91 -6.86
CA ASN A 587 3.84 -6.67 -6.53
C ASN A 587 3.85 -7.93 -7.40
N GLN A 588 4.41 -7.82 -8.58
CA GLN A 588 4.59 -8.92 -9.51
C GLN A 588 6.05 -8.86 -9.95
N GLU A 589 6.81 -9.93 -9.73
CA GLU A 589 8.19 -10.05 -10.22
C GLU A 589 8.16 -10.87 -11.50
N ILE A 590 9.04 -10.54 -12.43
CA ILE A 590 9.05 -11.12 -13.77
C ILE A 590 10.21 -12.12 -13.86
N TYR A 591 9.87 -13.38 -14.10
CA TYR A 591 10.81 -14.48 -14.31
C TYR A 591 11.09 -14.64 -15.81
N ILE A 592 12.35 -14.75 -16.20
CA ILE A 592 12.74 -14.84 -17.61
C ILE A 592 13.27 -16.25 -17.92
N THR A 593 12.59 -16.95 -18.84
CA THR A 593 13.02 -18.25 -19.38
C THR A 593 13.74 -18.11 -20.71
#